data_AF-A0A7C4UX81-F1
#
_entry.id   AF-A0A7C4UX81-F1
#
_cell.length_a   1.000
_cell.length_b   1.000
_cell.length_c   1.000
_cell.angle_alpha   90.00
_cell.angle_beta   90.00
_cell.angle_gamma   90.00
#
_symmetry.space_group_name_H-M   'P 1'
#
loop_
_entity.id
_entity.type
_entity.pdbx_description
1 polymer ?
#
loop_
_entity_poly.entity_id
_entity_poly.type
_entity_poly.pdbx_seq_one_letter_code
_entity_poly.pdbx_strand_id
1 'polypeptide(L)'
;MLARAGDAVGTAGEGRVVRPCSSACSVWSQPPRGQRCAGEIGHASLLCAAPCSLRLLAGPLLLKTGRRAALAAYWPGLNGQLQTVSSSFRRPVMDAVRPPLVAVDSLVVDVLTDNVSDTYVSKPSFAVSEFANVLRAGAQVISGPGLLCANLGYGLRLVTTHQGVRHTLLFDTGPDGPIFLRNCANLGIRLEEVECIAVTHGHWDHMAALPEAVRAIVSGGGKVTVHVNPDMFNERAIKLKSGRIVPVAKVPTPAELEALGAAVVNHGDARLLLDGHFWYSGPIPRVSSFEKGRIDHLCRLAPDAPWQPDPLLMDERMLVVHVRDLGLIVFSACSHAGIVNVCTHASQIFAGTPIYAVMGGLHLGGVMERIIPETVEGLRPFKIPNIITGHCTGWRALHALADAYGSAVSESAVGTTYTFDESHHLTL
;
A
#
# COMPACT_ATOMS: atom_id res chain seq x y z
N MET A 1 78.04 35.51 -10.16
CA MET A 1 77.25 36.74 -9.94
C MET A 1 75.97 36.31 -9.25
N LEU A 2 75.77 36.61 -7.96
CA LEU A 2 75.07 37.83 -7.47
C LEU A 2 73.64 37.91 -8.06
N ALA A 3 72.51 37.71 -7.37
CA ALA A 3 72.01 37.99 -6.01
C ALA A 3 71.13 39.26 -5.89
N ARG A 4 69.92 39.07 -5.33
CA ARG A 4 69.00 40.01 -4.65
C ARG A 4 68.31 41.18 -5.40
N ALA A 5 67.02 41.36 -5.02
CA ALA A 5 66.24 42.61 -4.87
C ALA A 5 66.05 43.52 -6.12
N GLY A 6 65.04 44.39 -6.18
CA GLY A 6 63.88 44.65 -5.31
C GLY A 6 63.12 45.93 -5.74
N ASP A 7 61.83 46.01 -5.38
CA ASP A 7 61.01 47.20 -5.09
C ASP A 7 60.94 48.44 -6.03
N ALA A 8 59.74 48.61 -6.62
CA ALA A 8 58.78 49.71 -6.37
C ALA A 8 58.62 50.94 -7.31
N VAL A 9 57.37 51.45 -7.29
CA VAL A 9 56.82 52.74 -7.81
C VAL A 9 56.79 52.89 -9.35
N GLY A 10 55.71 53.21 -10.07
CA GLY A 10 54.28 53.55 -9.81
C GLY A 10 53.60 53.88 -11.18
N THR A 11 52.42 54.48 -11.37
CA THR A 11 51.32 55.01 -10.52
C THR A 11 50.00 55.10 -11.35
N ALA A 12 48.87 55.43 -10.69
CA ALA A 12 47.60 56.00 -11.23
C ALA A 12 46.65 55.19 -12.15
N GLY A 13 45.38 55.07 -11.70
CA GLY A 13 44.25 54.50 -12.45
C GLY A 13 43.07 54.17 -11.51
N GLU A 14 42.18 55.14 -11.26
CA GLU A 14 41.12 55.07 -10.22
C GLU A 14 39.86 54.28 -10.66
N GLY A 15 39.07 53.73 -9.71
CA GLY A 15 37.83 53.01 -10.11
C GLY A 15 36.90 52.34 -9.08
N ARG A 16 36.74 52.87 -7.86
CA ARG A 16 35.67 52.55 -6.86
C ARG A 16 35.31 51.06 -6.56
N VAL A 17 35.63 50.65 -5.33
CA VAL A 17 34.97 49.55 -4.59
C VAL A 17 33.71 50.09 -3.87
N VAL A 18 32.64 49.30 -3.79
CA VAL A 18 31.47 49.57 -2.92
C VAL A 18 31.31 48.44 -1.88
N ARG A 19 31.07 48.82 -0.62
CA ARG A 19 30.95 47.95 0.56
C ARG A 19 29.48 47.52 0.82
N PRO A 20 29.24 46.48 1.64
CA PRO A 20 27.91 45.89 1.82
C PRO A 20 26.94 46.82 2.58
N CYS A 21 25.65 46.67 2.28
CA CYS A 21 24.58 47.39 2.96
C CYS A 21 23.98 46.56 4.10
N SER A 22 23.75 47.19 5.25
CA SER A 22 23.08 46.64 6.42
C SER A 22 21.95 47.57 6.89
N SER A 23 21.04 47.05 7.72
CA SER A 23 19.76 47.69 8.17
C SER A 23 18.69 47.80 7.07
N ALA A 24 17.40 47.58 7.31
CA ALA A 24 16.62 47.83 8.52
C ALA A 24 15.43 46.86 8.69
N CYS A 25 14.90 46.77 9.92
CA CYS A 25 13.66 46.04 10.23
C CYS A 25 12.43 46.74 9.62
N SER A 26 11.45 45.96 9.17
CA SER A 26 10.09 46.45 8.90
C SER A 26 9.06 45.56 9.61
N VAL A 27 8.56 46.04 10.74
CA VAL A 27 7.43 45.46 11.48
C VAL A 27 6.15 46.13 10.98
N TRP A 28 5.22 45.36 10.42
CA TRP A 28 3.82 45.76 10.20
C TRP A 28 2.97 45.07 11.27
N SER A 29 2.66 45.72 12.39
CA SER A 29 1.62 46.74 12.60
C SER A 29 0.22 46.15 12.83
N GLN A 30 -0.35 46.45 14.00
CA GLN A 30 -1.68 45.98 14.44
C GLN A 30 -2.81 46.89 13.94
N PRO A 31 -4.04 46.36 13.80
CA PRO A 31 -5.25 47.19 13.73
C PRO A 31 -5.66 47.72 15.14
N PRO A 32 -6.39 48.85 15.22
CA PRO A 32 -6.64 49.58 16.47
C PRO A 32 -7.83 49.05 17.31
N ARG A 33 -7.90 49.50 18.57
CA ARG A 33 -8.98 49.23 19.54
C ARG A 33 -10.07 50.33 19.56
N GLY A 34 -11.31 49.92 19.84
CA GLY A 34 -12.43 50.76 20.28
C GLY A 34 -13.75 50.34 19.60
N GLN A 35 -14.90 50.15 20.27
CA GLN A 35 -15.32 50.53 21.64
C GLN A 35 -15.97 49.36 22.41
N ARG A 36 -16.35 49.61 23.67
CA ARG A 36 -16.87 48.65 24.66
C ARG A 36 -18.41 48.53 24.61
N CYS A 37 -18.97 47.43 25.13
CA CYS A 37 -19.67 47.42 26.44
C CYS A 37 -20.26 46.05 26.83
N ALA A 38 -20.14 45.71 28.12
CA ALA A 38 -20.87 44.70 28.93
C ALA A 38 -20.99 43.24 28.43
N GLY A 39 -20.81 42.21 29.28
CA GLY A 39 -20.46 42.23 30.69
C GLY A 39 -20.20 40.84 31.29
N GLU A 40 -19.70 40.85 32.53
CA GLU A 40 -19.84 39.87 33.63
C GLU A 40 -19.55 38.37 33.34
N ILE A 41 -18.39 37.85 33.79
CA ILE A 41 -18.12 37.24 35.13
C ILE A 41 -18.73 35.82 35.27
N GLY A 42 -17.85 34.83 35.45
CA GLY A 42 -18.21 33.43 35.75
C GLY A 42 -16.96 32.58 36.01
N HIS A 43 -16.51 32.51 37.26
CA HIS A 43 -15.33 31.78 37.71
C HIS A 43 -15.60 30.28 37.97
N ALA A 44 -14.52 29.49 38.06
CA ALA A 44 -14.42 28.20 38.79
C ALA A 44 -15.15 26.98 38.18
N SER A 45 -14.73 25.72 38.40
CA SER A 45 -13.46 25.15 38.87
C SER A 45 -13.44 23.63 38.56
N LEU A 46 -12.28 22.96 38.70
CA LEU A 46 -12.17 21.50 38.69
C LEU A 46 -13.02 20.86 39.81
N LEU A 47 -13.54 19.64 39.61
CA LEU A 47 -13.24 18.47 40.46
C LEU A 47 -13.86 17.14 39.98
N CYS A 48 -13.01 16.10 40.03
CA CYS A 48 -13.23 14.68 40.32
C CYS A 48 -14.63 14.00 40.30
N ALA A 49 -14.64 12.88 39.54
CA ALA A 49 -14.81 11.50 40.03
C ALA A 49 -16.18 10.78 40.07
N ALA A 50 -16.07 9.52 39.62
CA ALA A 50 -16.80 8.31 40.02
C ALA A 50 -18.17 7.98 39.36
N PRO A 51 -18.50 6.68 39.20
CA PRO A 51 -19.41 6.21 38.16
C PRO A 51 -20.78 5.78 38.69
N CYS A 52 -21.79 5.79 37.81
CA CYS A 52 -23.08 5.15 38.08
C CYS A 52 -23.23 3.89 37.24
N SER A 53 -23.41 2.74 37.90
CA SER A 53 -23.59 1.44 37.28
C SER A 53 -25.08 1.07 37.24
N LEU A 54 -25.59 0.72 36.06
CA LEU A 54 -26.91 0.11 35.93
C LEU A 54 -26.83 -1.18 35.11
N ARG A 55 -26.98 -2.31 35.79
CA ARG A 55 -27.22 -3.61 35.16
C ARG A 55 -28.70 -3.69 34.78
N LEU A 56 -29.01 -4.09 33.55
CA LEU A 56 -30.31 -4.62 33.20
C LEU A 56 -30.14 -5.99 32.51
N LEU A 57 -30.61 -7.02 33.19
CA LEU A 57 -30.76 -8.38 32.68
C LEU A 57 -32.19 -8.54 32.14
N ALA A 58 -32.32 -9.01 30.90
CA ALA A 58 -33.57 -9.59 30.40
C ALA A 58 -33.23 -10.68 29.36
N GLY A 59 -33.73 -11.90 29.59
CA GLY A 59 -33.48 -13.06 28.74
C GLY A 59 -34.40 -13.12 27.50
N PRO A 60 -34.17 -14.09 26.59
CA PRO A 60 -34.84 -14.17 25.30
C PRO A 60 -36.25 -14.75 25.38
N LEU A 61 -37.21 -14.14 24.68
CA LEU A 61 -38.53 -14.73 24.46
C LEU A 61 -38.52 -15.61 23.20
N LEU A 62 -38.84 -16.90 23.35
CA LEU A 62 -39.19 -17.76 22.22
C LEU A 62 -40.57 -17.38 21.67
N LEU A 63 -40.70 -17.28 20.34
CA LEU A 63 -41.99 -17.33 19.66
C LEU A 63 -41.90 -18.21 18.41
N LYS A 64 -42.36 -19.46 18.56
CA LYS A 64 -42.74 -20.32 17.43
C LYS A 64 -44.11 -19.88 16.93
N THR A 65 -44.24 -19.54 15.65
CA THR A 65 -45.42 -19.87 14.85
C THR A 65 -45.03 -19.93 13.38
N GLY A 66 -45.33 -21.04 12.71
CA GLY A 66 -45.24 -21.13 11.26
C GLY A 66 -46.58 -20.84 10.61
N ARG A 67 -46.57 -20.32 9.38
CA ARG A 67 -47.70 -20.44 8.43
C ARG A 67 -47.17 -20.45 7.00
N ARG A 68 -47.55 -21.48 6.23
CA ARG A 68 -47.36 -21.55 4.78
C ARG A 68 -48.51 -20.81 4.10
N ALA A 69 -48.19 -19.91 3.17
CA ALA A 69 -49.03 -19.51 2.05
C ALA A 69 -48.05 -19.01 0.96
N ALA A 70 -47.93 -19.59 -0.23
CA ALA A 70 -48.94 -19.89 -1.25
C ALA A 70 -49.52 -18.63 -1.90
N LEU A 71 -48.73 -18.04 -2.82
CA LEU A 71 -49.20 -17.14 -3.87
C LEU A 71 -48.50 -17.51 -5.18
N ALA A 72 -49.26 -18.02 -6.15
CA ALA A 72 -48.79 -18.35 -7.48
C ALA A 72 -49.94 -18.16 -8.50
N ALA A 73 -49.80 -17.13 -9.34
CA ALA A 73 -50.53 -16.81 -10.59
C ALA A 73 -50.04 -15.39 -10.98
N TYR A 74 -49.74 -15.00 -12.22
CA TYR A 74 -50.08 -15.51 -13.56
C TYR A 74 -48.90 -15.34 -14.53
N TRP A 75 -48.60 -16.35 -15.36
CA TRP A 75 -48.18 -16.17 -16.75
C TRP A 75 -48.40 -17.48 -17.54
N PRO A 76 -49.08 -17.48 -18.71
CA PRO A 76 -49.38 -18.71 -19.42
C PRO A 76 -48.34 -19.06 -20.50
N GLY A 77 -48.12 -20.36 -20.69
CA GLY A 77 -47.87 -20.94 -22.01
C GLY A 77 -46.42 -21.09 -22.48
N LEU A 78 -45.78 -22.21 -22.12
CA LEU A 78 -44.96 -23.02 -23.04
C LEU A 78 -44.65 -24.39 -22.40
N ASN A 79 -45.46 -25.40 -22.75
CA ASN A 79 -45.19 -26.80 -22.38
C ASN A 79 -44.21 -27.41 -23.40
N GLY A 80 -43.00 -27.77 -22.96
CA GLY A 80 -41.98 -28.38 -23.80
C GLY A 80 -40.96 -29.17 -22.99
N GLN A 81 -41.29 -30.45 -22.72
CA GLN A 81 -40.38 -31.54 -22.32
C GLN A 81 -39.14 -31.18 -21.48
N LEU A 82 -39.31 -31.15 -20.14
CA LEU A 82 -38.19 -31.26 -19.20
C LEU A 82 -37.64 -32.68 -19.19
N GLN A 83 -36.62 -32.95 -20.01
CA GLN A 83 -35.70 -34.07 -19.75
C GLN A 83 -34.80 -33.69 -18.57
N THR A 84 -34.74 -34.55 -17.56
CA THR A 84 -33.88 -34.39 -16.39
C THR A 84 -32.42 -34.68 -16.75
N VAL A 85 -31.71 -33.67 -17.29
CA VAL A 85 -30.26 -33.72 -17.39
C VAL A 85 -29.68 -33.44 -16.01
N SER A 86 -29.32 -34.50 -15.28
CA SER A 86 -28.55 -34.36 -14.04
C SER A 86 -27.11 -33.97 -14.38
N SER A 87 -26.88 -32.67 -14.60
CA SER A 87 -25.55 -32.10 -14.72
C SER A 87 -24.85 -32.18 -13.35
N SER A 88 -24.23 -33.33 -13.08
CA SER A 88 -23.26 -33.46 -12.01
C SER A 88 -22.14 -32.44 -12.26
N PHE A 89 -22.16 -31.33 -11.54
CA PHE A 89 -21.11 -30.32 -11.55
C PHE A 89 -19.86 -30.94 -10.92
N ARG A 90 -19.12 -31.74 -11.71
CA ARG A 90 -17.80 -32.23 -11.33
C ARG A 90 -16.93 -31.01 -11.13
N ARG A 91 -16.52 -30.76 -9.89
CA ARG A 91 -15.41 -29.85 -9.60
C ARG A 91 -14.24 -30.25 -10.49
N PRO A 92 -13.63 -29.35 -11.26
CA PRO A 92 -12.32 -29.61 -11.84
C PRO A 92 -11.32 -29.64 -10.68
N VAL A 93 -11.08 -30.84 -10.15
CA VAL A 93 -9.87 -31.10 -9.36
C VAL A 93 -8.71 -31.07 -10.33
N MET A 94 -8.01 -29.94 -10.36
CA MET A 94 -6.68 -29.86 -10.96
C MET A 94 -5.64 -29.85 -9.85
N ASP A 95 -5.48 -31.00 -9.20
CA ASP A 95 -4.26 -31.35 -8.46
C ASP A 95 -3.13 -31.58 -9.48
N ALA A 96 -2.74 -30.53 -10.19
CA ALA A 96 -1.39 -30.42 -10.69
C ALA A 96 -0.51 -30.17 -9.46
N VAL A 97 0.47 -31.02 -9.22
CA VAL A 97 1.41 -30.92 -8.08
C VAL A 97 2.29 -29.67 -8.27
N ARG A 98 1.73 -28.51 -7.90
CA ARG A 98 2.50 -27.30 -7.64
C ARG A 98 3.27 -27.55 -6.33
N PRO A 99 4.58 -27.26 -6.25
CA PRO A 99 5.24 -27.22 -4.94
C PRO A 99 4.44 -26.25 -4.05
N PRO A 100 4.18 -26.56 -2.77
CA PRO A 100 3.39 -25.69 -1.91
C PRO A 100 4.13 -24.36 -1.67
N LEU A 101 3.38 -23.31 -1.32
CA LEU A 101 3.96 -22.07 -0.77
C LEU A 101 4.84 -22.44 0.43
N VAL A 102 6.13 -22.14 0.33
CA VAL A 102 7.14 -22.52 1.32
C VAL A 102 6.87 -21.76 2.62
N ALA A 103 6.91 -22.48 3.73
CA ALA A 103 6.96 -21.87 5.06
C ALA A 103 8.38 -21.35 5.31
N VAL A 104 8.60 -20.07 4.99
CA VAL A 104 9.90 -19.39 5.17
C VAL A 104 10.17 -19.17 6.66
N ASP A 105 11.44 -19.11 7.03
CA ASP A 105 11.84 -18.97 8.43
C ASP A 105 11.78 -17.49 8.89
N SER A 106 11.94 -16.55 7.96
CA SER A 106 11.69 -15.12 8.21
C SER A 106 11.31 -14.33 6.96
N LEU A 107 10.67 -13.19 7.18
CA LEU A 107 10.36 -12.16 6.19
C LEU A 107 10.67 -10.77 6.77
N VAL A 108 11.48 -9.99 6.06
CA VAL A 108 11.70 -8.55 6.32
C VAL A 108 11.01 -7.73 5.23
N VAL A 109 10.36 -6.64 5.63
CA VAL A 109 9.57 -5.75 4.78
C VAL A 109 10.03 -4.31 4.97
N ASP A 110 10.64 -3.70 3.97
CA ASP A 110 10.98 -2.27 3.98
C ASP A 110 9.95 -1.47 3.19
N VAL A 111 9.36 -0.44 3.81
CA VAL A 111 8.45 0.49 3.12
C VAL A 111 9.27 1.53 2.35
N LEU A 112 9.43 1.34 1.04
CA LEU A 112 10.23 2.22 0.18
C LEU A 112 9.45 3.43 -0.32
N THR A 113 8.15 3.26 -0.51
CA THR A 113 7.24 4.28 -1.03
C THR A 113 5.87 4.12 -0.39
N ASP A 114 5.37 5.21 0.20
CA ASP A 114 4.06 5.34 0.80
C ASP A 114 3.72 6.84 0.86
N ASN A 115 2.44 7.15 1.11
CA ASN A 115 1.89 8.49 1.18
C ASN A 115 2.33 9.26 2.45
N VAL A 116 2.88 8.57 3.46
CA VAL A 116 3.20 9.10 4.79
C VAL A 116 4.66 8.80 5.16
N SER A 117 5.33 9.77 5.79
CA SER A 117 6.49 9.54 6.67
C SER A 117 6.02 9.83 8.09
N ASP A 118 6.17 8.85 8.98
CA ASP A 118 5.96 9.04 10.41
C ASP A 118 7.05 8.30 11.20
N THR A 119 7.95 9.13 11.74
CA THR A 119 9.04 8.76 12.64
C THR A 119 8.62 8.84 14.12
N TYR A 120 7.58 9.59 14.46
CA TYR A 120 7.17 9.89 15.84
C TYR A 120 6.13 8.91 16.40
N VAL A 121 5.37 8.23 15.54
CA VAL A 121 4.43 7.18 15.95
C VAL A 121 5.16 6.03 16.65
N SER A 122 4.59 5.55 17.75
CA SER A 122 5.05 4.33 18.41
C SER A 122 4.88 3.15 17.46
N LYS A 123 5.99 2.51 17.10
CA LYS A 123 6.00 1.32 16.25
C LYS A 123 5.73 0.07 17.10
N PRO A 124 5.07 -0.98 16.56
CA PRO A 124 5.02 -2.26 17.25
C PRO A 124 6.43 -2.85 17.42
N SER A 125 6.60 -3.79 18.35
CA SER A 125 7.91 -4.38 18.71
C SER A 125 8.69 -4.97 17.52
N PHE A 126 7.96 -5.38 16.48
CA PHE A 126 8.47 -5.98 15.25
C PHE A 126 8.81 -4.98 14.15
N ALA A 127 8.70 -3.68 14.43
CA ALA A 127 8.90 -2.61 13.48
C ALA A 127 9.95 -1.60 13.93
N VAL A 128 10.77 -1.15 12.98
CA VAL A 128 11.86 -0.20 13.17
C VAL A 128 11.54 1.08 12.41
N SER A 129 11.71 2.24 13.04
CA SER A 129 11.41 3.54 12.44
C SER A 129 12.48 4.00 11.44
N GLU A 130 12.09 4.92 10.56
CA GLU A 130 12.94 5.57 9.55
C GLU A 130 14.27 6.06 10.15
N PHE A 131 14.25 6.82 11.25
CA PHE A 131 15.47 7.33 11.89
C PHE A 131 16.42 6.20 12.32
N ALA A 132 15.90 5.14 12.93
CA ALA A 132 16.74 4.01 13.34
C ALA A 132 17.33 3.27 12.12
N ASN A 133 16.59 3.17 11.03
CA ASN A 133 17.03 2.53 9.79
C ASN A 133 18.08 3.35 9.03
N VAL A 134 17.90 4.66 8.83
CA VAL A 134 18.91 5.48 8.15
C VAL A 134 20.22 5.57 8.95
N LEU A 135 20.14 5.57 10.30
CA LEU A 135 21.33 5.49 11.16
C LEU A 135 22.05 4.14 11.00
N ARG A 136 21.32 3.02 10.92
CA ARG A 136 21.89 1.69 10.63
C ARG A 136 22.51 1.61 9.24
N ALA A 137 21.94 2.33 8.26
CA ALA A 137 22.51 2.49 6.91
C ALA A 137 23.75 3.42 6.87
N GLY A 138 24.14 4.01 8.00
CA GLY A 138 25.38 4.79 8.15
C GLY A 138 25.20 6.31 8.12
N ALA A 139 23.98 6.83 8.15
CA ALA A 139 23.74 8.28 8.23
C ALA A 139 24.40 8.89 9.48
N GLN A 140 25.30 9.85 9.29
CA GLN A 140 26.00 10.55 10.39
C GLN A 140 25.24 11.81 10.86
N VAL A 141 24.28 12.29 10.06
CA VAL A 141 23.50 13.50 10.34
C VAL A 141 22.06 13.29 9.92
N ILE A 142 21.13 13.41 10.87
CA ILE A 142 19.69 13.48 10.57
C ILE A 142 19.41 14.81 9.88
N SER A 143 18.99 14.74 8.61
CA SER A 143 18.75 15.91 7.76
C SER A 143 17.78 15.56 6.64
N GLY A 144 17.07 16.54 6.09
CA GLY A 144 16.13 16.33 4.98
C GLY A 144 16.70 15.49 3.82
N PRO A 145 17.93 15.75 3.33
CA PRO A 145 18.55 14.93 2.29
C PRO A 145 18.78 13.46 2.68
N GLY A 146 19.15 13.18 3.94
CA GLY A 146 19.44 11.84 4.47
C GLY A 146 18.23 11.07 5.00
N LEU A 147 17.05 11.71 5.04
CA LEU A 147 15.76 11.07 5.31
C LEU A 147 15.08 10.66 3.99
N LEU A 148 13.97 9.94 4.07
CA LEU A 148 13.20 9.52 2.91
C LEU A 148 12.23 10.63 2.47
N CYS A 149 11.54 10.43 1.34
CA CYS A 149 10.36 11.20 0.99
C CYS A 149 9.17 10.28 0.80
N ALA A 150 8.05 10.67 1.42
CA ALA A 150 6.74 10.16 1.10
C ALA A 150 6.20 10.85 -0.17
N ASN A 151 5.42 10.12 -0.96
CA ASN A 151 4.76 10.59 -2.18
C ASN A 151 3.52 9.70 -2.45
N LEU A 152 2.62 10.13 -3.34
CA LEU A 152 1.42 9.35 -3.65
C LEU A 152 1.79 8.07 -4.40
N GLY A 153 1.85 6.94 -3.70
CA GLY A 153 2.10 5.63 -4.27
C GLY A 153 2.47 4.57 -3.25
N TYR A 154 2.85 3.40 -3.74
CA TYR A 154 3.21 2.25 -2.91
C TYR A 154 4.40 1.48 -3.49
N GLY A 155 5.28 1.00 -2.63
CA GLY A 155 6.40 0.14 -3.01
C GLY A 155 7.13 -0.43 -1.79
N LEU A 156 7.33 -1.75 -1.79
CA LEU A 156 8.02 -2.48 -0.72
C LEU A 156 9.26 -3.21 -1.25
N ARG A 157 10.28 -3.37 -0.39
CA ARG A 157 11.24 -4.47 -0.53
C ARG A 157 10.84 -5.59 0.43
N LEU A 158 10.75 -6.81 -0.11
CA LEU A 158 10.47 -8.03 0.64
C LEU A 158 11.70 -8.94 0.58
N VAL A 159 12.20 -9.32 1.74
CA VAL A 159 13.38 -10.20 1.89
C VAL A 159 12.97 -11.42 2.69
N THR A 160 13.00 -12.60 2.08
CA THR A 160 12.66 -13.86 2.74
C THR A 160 13.90 -14.69 3.00
N THR A 161 13.91 -15.46 4.08
CA THR A 161 14.96 -16.45 4.37
C THR A 161 14.33 -17.82 4.63
N HIS A 162 14.84 -18.87 3.98
CA HIS A 162 14.48 -20.26 4.28
C HIS A 162 15.71 -21.16 4.17
N GLN A 163 16.03 -21.91 5.23
CA GLN A 163 17.18 -22.83 5.29
C GLN A 163 18.52 -22.17 4.89
N GLY A 164 18.67 -20.88 5.18
CA GLY A 164 19.84 -20.08 4.79
C GLY A 164 19.84 -19.54 3.36
N VAL A 165 18.89 -19.96 2.50
CA VAL A 165 18.62 -19.33 1.20
C VAL A 165 17.86 -18.04 1.44
N ARG A 166 18.35 -16.93 0.87
CA ARG A 166 17.76 -15.61 0.98
C ARG A 166 17.34 -15.12 -0.41
N HIS A 167 16.08 -14.70 -0.55
CA HIS A 167 15.57 -14.08 -1.76
C HIS A 167 15.07 -12.66 -1.53
N THR A 168 15.22 -11.79 -2.53
CA THR A 168 14.80 -10.37 -2.49
C THR A 168 13.86 -10.02 -3.65
N LEU A 169 12.69 -9.50 -3.30
CA LEU A 169 11.63 -9.09 -4.22
C LEU A 169 11.25 -7.62 -3.98
N LEU A 170 10.98 -6.86 -5.04
CA LEU A 170 10.25 -5.59 -4.96
C LEU A 170 8.77 -5.82 -5.24
N PHE A 171 7.89 -5.26 -4.41
CA PHE A 171 6.44 -5.31 -4.60
C PHE A 171 5.92 -3.89 -4.83
N ASP A 172 5.60 -3.59 -6.09
CA ASP A 172 5.48 -2.22 -6.63
C ASP A 172 6.74 -1.35 -6.41
N THR A 173 6.74 -0.14 -6.99
CA THR A 173 7.90 0.78 -6.99
C THR A 173 7.56 2.24 -6.72
N GLY A 174 6.27 2.61 -6.68
CA GLY A 174 5.85 3.98 -6.48
C GLY A 174 5.78 4.84 -7.76
N PRO A 175 5.58 6.17 -7.59
CA PRO A 175 5.22 7.09 -8.67
C PRO A 175 6.41 7.79 -9.34
N ASP A 176 7.60 7.75 -8.72
CA ASP A 176 8.71 8.65 -9.04
C ASP A 176 10.06 7.96 -8.81
N GLY A 177 10.78 7.72 -9.90
CA GLY A 177 12.08 7.05 -9.90
C GLY A 177 13.15 7.75 -9.04
N PRO A 178 13.34 9.08 -9.15
CA PRO A 178 14.27 9.82 -8.28
C PRO A 178 14.00 9.66 -6.78
N ILE A 179 12.74 9.71 -6.33
CA ILE A 179 12.38 9.48 -4.93
C ILE A 179 12.60 8.01 -4.54
N PHE A 180 12.20 7.05 -5.38
CA PHE A 180 12.44 5.62 -5.14
C PHE A 180 13.94 5.33 -4.94
N LEU A 181 14.80 5.83 -5.83
CA LEU A 181 16.25 5.63 -5.76
C LEU A 181 16.87 6.32 -4.54
N ARG A 182 16.45 7.56 -4.20
CA ARG A 182 16.88 8.22 -2.97
C ARG A 182 16.48 7.43 -1.73
N ASN A 183 15.25 6.92 -1.69
CA ASN A 183 14.76 6.18 -0.54
C ASN A 183 15.53 4.86 -0.36
N CYS A 184 15.81 4.13 -1.45
CA CYS A 184 16.66 2.95 -1.42
C CYS A 184 18.09 3.27 -0.93
N ALA A 185 18.70 4.33 -1.46
CA ALA A 185 20.06 4.75 -1.08
C ALA A 185 20.15 5.13 0.41
N ASN A 186 19.18 5.89 0.94
CA ASN A 186 19.16 6.31 2.34
C ASN A 186 18.88 5.16 3.32
N LEU A 187 18.25 4.06 2.86
CA LEU A 187 18.12 2.80 3.61
C LEU A 187 19.31 1.84 3.41
N GLY A 188 20.33 2.21 2.61
CA GLY A 188 21.47 1.33 2.31
C GLY A 188 21.08 0.09 1.48
N ILE A 189 19.99 0.16 0.72
CA ILE A 189 19.47 -0.98 -0.05
C ILE A 189 20.29 -1.18 -1.31
N ARG A 190 20.90 -2.37 -1.40
CA ARG A 190 21.59 -2.89 -2.58
C ARG A 190 20.58 -3.41 -3.59
N LEU A 191 20.26 -2.60 -4.60
CA LEU A 191 19.27 -2.95 -5.62
C LEU A 191 19.76 -4.11 -6.50
N GLU A 192 21.06 -4.32 -6.67
CA GLU A 192 21.63 -5.46 -7.40
C GLU A 192 21.29 -6.83 -6.76
N GLU A 193 20.81 -6.86 -5.51
CA GLU A 193 20.28 -8.06 -4.86
C GLU A 193 18.84 -8.43 -5.29
N VAL A 194 18.11 -7.53 -5.98
CA VAL A 194 16.70 -7.75 -6.34
C VAL A 194 16.60 -8.71 -7.53
N GLU A 195 16.10 -9.91 -7.27
CA GLU A 195 15.91 -10.97 -8.27
C GLU A 195 14.57 -10.85 -9.01
N CYS A 196 13.56 -10.29 -8.33
CA CYS A 196 12.19 -10.26 -8.79
C CYS A 196 11.54 -8.91 -8.50
N ILE A 197 10.70 -8.42 -9.41
CA ILE A 197 9.71 -7.37 -9.13
C ILE A 197 8.34 -7.95 -9.42
N ALA A 198 7.39 -7.82 -8.49
CA ALA A 198 5.99 -8.18 -8.70
C ALA A 198 5.12 -6.93 -8.61
N VAL A 199 4.35 -6.65 -9.65
CA VAL A 199 3.50 -5.47 -9.74
C VAL A 199 2.07 -5.84 -9.35
N THR A 200 1.35 -5.01 -8.59
CA THR A 200 -0.04 -5.30 -8.21
C THR A 200 -1.03 -5.04 -9.32
N HIS A 201 -1.05 -3.83 -9.88
CA HIS A 201 -2.01 -3.40 -10.90
C HIS A 201 -1.47 -2.25 -11.75
N GLY A 202 -2.14 -1.99 -12.88
CA GLY A 202 -1.77 -1.03 -13.92
C GLY A 202 -1.96 0.44 -13.57
N HIS A 203 -1.50 0.91 -12.42
CA HIS A 203 -1.53 2.32 -12.05
C HIS A 203 -0.12 2.93 -11.90
N TRP A 204 -0.02 4.21 -12.27
CA TRP A 204 1.23 4.98 -12.29
C TRP A 204 1.87 5.10 -10.91
N ASP A 205 1.07 5.22 -9.85
CA ASP A 205 1.52 5.34 -8.45
C ASP A 205 2.04 4.02 -7.86
N HIS A 206 2.04 2.95 -8.64
CA HIS A 206 2.67 1.66 -8.33
C HIS A 206 3.81 1.32 -9.30
N MET A 207 3.72 1.78 -10.56
CA MET A 207 4.56 1.33 -11.68
C MET A 207 5.53 2.36 -12.25
N ALA A 208 5.36 3.66 -11.99
CA ALA A 208 6.10 4.69 -12.74
C ALA A 208 7.61 4.72 -12.43
N ALA A 209 8.05 4.22 -11.27
CA ALA A 209 9.46 4.07 -10.93
C ALA A 209 10.10 2.73 -11.39
N LEU A 210 9.36 1.83 -12.03
CA LEU A 210 9.89 0.57 -12.57
C LEU A 210 11.09 0.76 -13.53
N PRO A 211 11.11 1.74 -14.45
CA PRO A 211 12.23 1.92 -15.39
C PRO A 211 13.54 2.25 -14.67
N GLU A 212 13.48 3.13 -13.67
CA GLU A 212 14.63 3.48 -12.82
C GLU A 212 15.06 2.31 -11.93
N ALA A 213 14.10 1.57 -11.36
CA ALA A 213 14.39 0.38 -10.57
C ALA A 213 15.13 -0.69 -11.42
N VAL A 214 14.58 -1.08 -12.57
CA VAL A 214 15.21 -2.05 -13.49
C VAL A 214 16.60 -1.56 -13.93
N ARG A 215 16.72 -0.29 -14.33
CA ARG A 215 18.00 0.30 -14.75
C ARG A 215 19.04 0.24 -13.63
N ALA A 216 18.66 0.56 -12.40
CA ALA A 216 19.55 0.49 -11.24
C ALA A 216 20.02 -0.95 -10.99
N ILE A 217 19.10 -1.91 -10.92
CA ILE A 217 19.41 -3.34 -10.69
C ILE A 217 20.39 -3.86 -11.76
N VAL A 218 20.06 -3.67 -13.04
CA VAL A 218 20.87 -4.15 -14.18
C VAL A 218 22.23 -3.45 -14.25
N SER A 219 22.30 -2.13 -14.00
CA SER A 219 23.57 -1.39 -14.00
C SER A 219 24.50 -1.77 -12.83
N GLY A 220 23.93 -2.23 -11.71
CA GLY A 220 24.67 -2.82 -10.59
C GLY A 220 25.13 -4.27 -10.83
N GLY A 221 24.82 -4.86 -11.99
CA GLY A 221 25.15 -6.24 -12.33
C GLY A 221 24.13 -7.29 -11.86
N GLY A 222 23.01 -6.85 -11.29
CA GLY A 222 21.89 -7.73 -10.94
C GLY A 222 21.14 -8.26 -12.17
N LYS A 223 20.32 -9.29 -11.95
CA LYS A 223 19.40 -9.83 -12.96
C LYS A 223 18.00 -9.89 -12.37
N VAL A 224 17.03 -9.34 -13.08
CA VAL A 224 15.67 -9.15 -12.55
C VAL A 224 14.61 -9.73 -13.47
N THR A 225 13.65 -10.43 -12.88
CA THR A 225 12.40 -10.83 -13.55
C THR A 225 11.25 -9.93 -13.08
N VAL A 226 10.56 -9.27 -14.01
CA VAL A 226 9.41 -8.40 -13.70
C VAL A 226 8.10 -9.12 -14.02
N HIS A 227 7.32 -9.36 -12.99
CA HIS A 227 6.05 -10.08 -13.02
C HIS A 227 4.87 -9.09 -13.09
N VAL A 228 4.19 -9.14 -14.23
CA VAL A 228 3.03 -8.30 -14.59
C VAL A 228 1.88 -9.17 -15.10
N ASN A 229 0.71 -8.57 -15.32
CA ASN A 229 -0.49 -9.24 -15.83
C ASN A 229 -0.98 -8.57 -17.12
N PRO A 230 -1.82 -9.27 -17.90
CA PRO A 230 -2.60 -8.64 -18.95
C PRO A 230 -3.42 -7.46 -18.41
N ASP A 231 -3.82 -6.57 -19.32
CA ASP A 231 -4.65 -5.38 -19.07
C ASP A 231 -4.03 -4.26 -18.20
N MET A 232 -2.92 -4.50 -17.50
CA MET A 232 -2.18 -3.46 -16.76
C MET A 232 -1.80 -2.24 -17.62
N PHE A 233 -1.52 -2.47 -18.90
CA PHE A 233 -0.97 -1.47 -19.84
C PHE A 233 -2.05 -0.70 -20.61
N ASN A 234 -3.33 -0.98 -20.34
CA ASN A 234 -4.44 -0.23 -20.91
C ASN A 234 -4.36 1.23 -20.47
N GLU A 235 -4.69 2.18 -21.35
CA GLU A 235 -4.77 3.58 -20.91
C GLU A 235 -5.94 3.72 -19.95
N ARG A 236 -5.75 4.45 -18.84
CA ARG A 236 -6.75 4.60 -17.77
C ARG A 236 -7.16 6.06 -17.59
N ALA A 237 -8.38 6.26 -17.08
CA ALA A 237 -8.90 7.58 -16.76
C ALA A 237 -9.91 7.53 -15.60
N ILE A 238 -10.12 8.70 -14.98
CA ILE A 238 -11.16 8.91 -13.96
C ILE A 238 -12.22 9.86 -14.53
N LYS A 239 -13.50 9.49 -14.40
CA LYS A 239 -14.66 10.31 -14.76
C LYS A 239 -15.13 11.13 -13.56
N LEU A 240 -14.89 12.43 -13.60
CA LEU A 240 -15.32 13.35 -12.55
C LEU A 240 -16.85 13.50 -12.51
N LYS A 241 -17.41 13.96 -11.38
CA LYS A 241 -18.84 14.27 -11.24
C LYS A 241 -19.38 15.27 -12.27
N SER A 242 -18.51 16.12 -12.83
CA SER A 242 -18.84 17.06 -13.92
C SER A 242 -18.97 16.39 -15.30
N GLY A 243 -18.75 15.08 -15.40
CA GLY A 243 -18.67 14.33 -16.66
C GLY A 243 -17.31 14.40 -17.35
N ARG A 244 -16.41 15.30 -16.92
CA ARG A 244 -15.04 15.40 -17.47
C ARG A 244 -14.26 14.12 -17.20
N ILE A 245 -13.76 13.51 -18.27
CA ILE A 245 -12.81 12.40 -18.22
C ILE A 245 -11.40 12.99 -18.08
N VAL A 246 -10.61 12.49 -17.14
CA VAL A 246 -9.21 12.88 -16.91
C VAL A 246 -8.35 11.62 -17.06
N PRO A 247 -7.55 11.48 -18.12
CA PRO A 247 -6.57 10.42 -18.24
C PRO A 247 -5.56 10.46 -17.09
N VAL A 248 -5.16 9.30 -16.59
CA VAL A 248 -4.00 9.17 -15.69
C VAL A 248 -2.73 8.87 -16.51
N ALA A 249 -1.56 8.96 -15.89
CA ALA A 249 -0.30 8.66 -16.56
C ALA A 249 -0.27 7.19 -17.04
N LYS A 250 0.38 6.95 -18.18
CA LYS A 250 0.62 5.59 -18.69
C LYS A 250 1.67 4.90 -17.81
N VAL A 251 1.60 3.57 -17.78
CA VAL A 251 2.58 2.72 -17.11
C VAL A 251 3.58 2.14 -18.12
N PRO A 252 4.82 1.82 -17.74
CA PRO A 252 5.80 1.23 -18.64
C PRO A 252 5.34 -0.15 -19.13
N THR A 253 5.53 -0.39 -20.42
CA THR A 253 5.15 -1.63 -21.12
C THR A 253 6.18 -2.75 -20.94
N PRO A 254 5.82 -4.03 -21.19
CA PRO A 254 6.77 -5.14 -21.16
C PRO A 254 7.99 -4.91 -22.05
N ALA A 255 7.78 -4.41 -23.28
CA ALA A 255 8.86 -4.16 -24.23
C ALA A 255 9.83 -3.05 -23.78
N GLU A 256 9.34 -2.02 -23.09
CA GLU A 256 10.18 -0.98 -22.50
C GLU A 256 11.03 -1.52 -21.34
N LEU A 257 10.49 -2.43 -20.53
CA LEU A 257 11.21 -3.09 -19.44
C LEU A 257 12.25 -4.11 -19.96
N GLU A 258 11.90 -4.87 -21.00
CA GLU A 258 12.83 -5.78 -21.70
C GLU A 258 14.00 -5.01 -22.35
N ALA A 259 13.72 -3.85 -22.96
CA ALA A 259 14.75 -2.97 -23.51
C ALA A 259 15.71 -2.39 -22.45
N LEU A 260 15.34 -2.44 -21.17
CA LEU A 260 16.20 -2.07 -20.03
C LEU A 260 16.96 -3.26 -19.43
N GLY A 261 16.77 -4.47 -19.96
CA GLY A 261 17.48 -5.68 -19.56
C GLY A 261 16.76 -6.57 -18.55
N ALA A 262 15.48 -6.30 -18.23
CA ALA A 262 14.66 -7.22 -17.45
C ALA A 262 14.17 -8.41 -18.29
N ALA A 263 14.00 -9.58 -17.65
CA ALA A 263 13.08 -10.59 -18.17
C ALA A 263 11.65 -10.22 -17.74
N VAL A 264 10.65 -10.26 -18.62
CA VAL A 264 9.27 -9.90 -18.26
C VAL A 264 8.34 -11.10 -18.38
N VAL A 265 7.56 -11.36 -17.34
CA VAL A 265 6.55 -12.43 -17.29
C VAL A 265 5.17 -11.80 -17.20
N ASN A 266 4.58 -11.55 -18.38
CA ASN A 266 3.20 -11.09 -18.52
C ASN A 266 2.24 -12.29 -18.56
N HIS A 267 1.60 -12.62 -17.44
CA HIS A 267 0.71 -13.78 -17.34
C HIS A 267 -0.35 -13.59 -16.26
N GLY A 268 -1.59 -13.97 -16.55
CA GLY A 268 -2.73 -13.68 -15.68
C GLY A 268 -2.91 -14.63 -14.48
N ASP A 269 -2.45 -15.88 -14.59
CA ASP A 269 -2.68 -16.92 -13.58
C ASP A 269 -1.77 -16.80 -12.33
N ALA A 270 -2.27 -17.34 -11.22
CA ALA A 270 -1.52 -17.49 -9.98
C ALA A 270 -0.24 -18.31 -10.16
N ARG A 271 0.87 -17.79 -9.62
CA ARG A 271 2.24 -18.29 -9.79
C ARG A 271 3.02 -18.23 -8.48
N LEU A 272 3.95 -19.16 -8.35
CA LEU A 272 4.95 -19.14 -7.27
C LEU A 272 6.20 -18.43 -7.79
N LEU A 273 6.80 -17.60 -6.94
CA LEU A 273 8.02 -16.84 -7.24
C LEU A 273 9.12 -17.25 -6.25
N LEU A 274 10.38 -17.14 -6.69
CA LEU A 274 11.58 -17.30 -5.86
C LEU A 274 11.54 -18.59 -5.02
N ASP A 275 11.68 -19.72 -5.71
CA ASP A 275 11.67 -21.09 -5.16
C ASP A 275 10.47 -21.42 -4.25
N GLY A 276 9.35 -20.72 -4.47
CA GLY A 276 8.11 -20.94 -3.75
C GLY A 276 7.97 -20.13 -2.46
N HIS A 277 8.87 -19.18 -2.18
CA HIS A 277 8.79 -18.28 -1.02
C HIS A 277 7.60 -17.32 -1.09
N PHE A 278 7.16 -16.97 -2.29
CA PHE A 278 6.03 -16.07 -2.51
C PHE A 278 4.99 -16.71 -3.43
N TRP A 279 3.72 -16.58 -3.07
CA TRP A 279 2.61 -16.83 -3.97
C TRP A 279 2.06 -15.50 -4.48
N TYR A 280 2.08 -15.32 -5.79
CA TYR A 280 1.51 -14.17 -6.48
C TYR A 280 0.21 -14.59 -7.17
N SER A 281 -0.87 -13.84 -6.93
CA SER A 281 -2.21 -14.32 -7.22
C SER A 281 -2.56 -14.40 -8.70
N GLY A 282 -3.73 -14.98 -8.98
CA GLY A 282 -4.52 -14.66 -10.17
C GLY A 282 -5.51 -13.52 -9.84
N PRO A 283 -6.51 -13.27 -10.70
CA PRO A 283 -7.56 -12.29 -10.40
C PRO A 283 -8.29 -12.60 -9.09
N ILE A 284 -8.49 -11.59 -8.24
CA ILE A 284 -9.10 -11.75 -6.91
C ILE A 284 -10.65 -11.82 -7.05
N PRO A 285 -11.32 -12.93 -6.66
CA PRO A 285 -12.77 -13.05 -6.75
C PRO A 285 -13.50 -12.05 -5.86
N ARG A 286 -14.59 -11.44 -6.36
CA ARG A 286 -15.45 -10.53 -5.58
C ARG A 286 -16.65 -11.30 -5.04
N VAL A 287 -16.62 -11.58 -3.74
CA VAL A 287 -17.61 -12.40 -3.01
C VAL A 287 -18.35 -11.63 -1.93
N SER A 288 -17.82 -10.49 -1.49
CA SER A 288 -18.48 -9.56 -0.57
C SER A 288 -19.60 -8.77 -1.26
N SER A 289 -20.62 -8.37 -0.49
CA SER A 289 -21.81 -7.70 -1.00
C SER A 289 -21.64 -6.18 -1.20
N PHE A 290 -20.47 -5.62 -0.86
CA PHE A 290 -20.21 -4.17 -0.80
C PHE A 290 -18.95 -3.73 -1.59
N GLU A 291 -17.92 -4.57 -1.75
CA GLU A 291 -16.67 -4.22 -2.47
C GLU A 291 -16.87 -4.38 -3.99
N LYS A 292 -17.63 -3.46 -4.59
CA LYS A 292 -18.07 -3.51 -6.00
C LYS A 292 -17.19 -2.71 -6.97
N GLY A 293 -16.01 -2.27 -6.53
CA GLY A 293 -15.12 -1.42 -7.32
C GLY A 293 -15.67 0.00 -7.56
N ARG A 294 -15.16 0.67 -8.61
CA ARG A 294 -15.32 2.11 -8.84
C ARG A 294 -15.89 2.47 -10.21
N ILE A 295 -17.18 2.78 -10.25
CA ILE A 295 -17.93 3.19 -11.45
C ILE A 295 -17.36 4.43 -12.18
N ASP A 296 -16.47 5.18 -11.54
CA ASP A 296 -15.78 6.35 -12.11
C ASP A 296 -14.46 6.00 -12.80
N HIS A 297 -13.97 4.77 -12.71
CA HIS A 297 -12.79 4.29 -13.44
C HIS A 297 -13.15 3.89 -14.88
N LEU A 298 -12.27 4.28 -15.82
CA LEU A 298 -12.39 4.01 -17.24
C LEU A 298 -11.07 3.48 -17.79
N CYS A 299 -11.12 2.65 -18.84
CA CYS A 299 -9.95 2.24 -19.61
C CYS A 299 -10.18 2.36 -21.13
N ARG A 300 -9.11 2.23 -21.91
CA ARG A 300 -9.15 2.02 -23.37
C ARG A 300 -7.89 1.31 -23.87
N LEU A 301 -8.03 0.54 -24.95
CA LEU A 301 -6.97 -0.28 -25.51
C LEU A 301 -6.01 0.50 -26.45
N ALA A 302 -6.41 1.67 -26.93
CA ALA A 302 -5.63 2.50 -27.86
C ALA A 302 -5.95 4.00 -27.70
N PRO A 303 -5.06 4.92 -28.13
CA PRO A 303 -5.23 6.37 -27.95
C PRO A 303 -6.44 6.99 -28.67
N ASP A 304 -6.97 6.31 -29.68
CA ASP A 304 -8.12 6.67 -30.51
C ASP A 304 -9.40 5.89 -30.14
N ALA A 305 -9.27 4.79 -29.39
CA ALA A 305 -10.38 4.00 -28.91
C ALA A 305 -11.27 4.77 -27.90
N PRO A 306 -12.59 4.51 -27.88
CA PRO A 306 -13.49 5.11 -26.91
C PRO A 306 -13.18 4.61 -25.49
N TRP A 307 -13.36 5.49 -24.50
CA TRP A 307 -13.29 5.13 -23.08
C TRP A 307 -14.42 4.18 -22.71
N GLN A 308 -14.08 3.07 -22.05
CA GLN A 308 -15.00 2.05 -21.56
C GLN A 308 -14.96 1.99 -20.03
N PRO A 309 -16.04 1.58 -19.34
CA PRO A 309 -16.01 1.38 -17.89
C PRO A 309 -15.00 0.30 -17.50
N ASP A 310 -14.11 0.62 -16.56
CA ASP A 310 -13.27 -0.37 -15.87
C ASP A 310 -13.42 -0.24 -14.35
N PRO A 311 -14.62 -0.53 -13.81
CA PRO A 311 -14.85 -0.40 -12.39
C PRO A 311 -14.16 -1.48 -11.57
N LEU A 312 -13.69 -2.55 -12.21
CA LEU A 312 -13.21 -3.73 -11.50
C LEU A 312 -11.68 -3.77 -11.39
N LEU A 313 -10.88 -3.28 -12.35
CA LEU A 313 -9.42 -3.47 -12.33
C LEU A 313 -9.04 -4.96 -12.16
N MET A 314 -9.45 -5.78 -13.15
CA MET A 314 -9.25 -7.24 -13.11
C MET A 314 -7.78 -7.68 -13.23
N ASP A 315 -6.89 -6.74 -13.50
CA ASP A 315 -5.43 -6.90 -13.51
C ASP A 315 -4.80 -6.87 -12.11
N GLU A 316 -5.54 -6.48 -11.06
CA GLU A 316 -5.04 -6.45 -9.68
C GLU A 316 -4.68 -7.83 -9.13
N ARG A 317 -3.55 -7.90 -8.40
CA ARG A 317 -3.05 -9.08 -7.70
C ARG A 317 -2.67 -8.79 -6.25
N MET A 318 -2.72 -9.84 -5.45
CA MET A 318 -2.15 -9.90 -4.10
C MET A 318 -0.90 -10.79 -4.09
N LEU A 319 -0.02 -10.55 -3.12
CA LEU A 319 1.14 -11.41 -2.84
C LEU A 319 0.97 -12.01 -1.44
N VAL A 320 1.34 -13.28 -1.27
CA VAL A 320 1.24 -13.99 0.01
C VAL A 320 2.56 -14.68 0.32
N VAL A 321 3.05 -14.50 1.55
CA VAL A 321 4.17 -15.23 2.13
C VAL A 321 3.65 -16.04 3.31
N HIS A 322 4.12 -17.27 3.47
CA HIS A 322 3.86 -18.08 4.65
C HIS A 322 5.11 -18.05 5.53
N VAL A 323 5.05 -17.39 6.68
CA VAL A 323 6.15 -17.42 7.66
C VAL A 323 5.85 -18.52 8.67
N ARG A 324 6.87 -19.35 8.96
CA ARG A 324 6.80 -20.46 9.92
C ARG A 324 6.26 -19.97 11.26
N ASP A 325 5.38 -20.78 11.85
CA ASP A 325 4.69 -20.60 13.14
C ASP A 325 3.81 -19.35 13.31
N LEU A 326 4.03 -18.27 12.55
CA LEU A 326 3.16 -17.09 12.48
C LEU A 326 1.92 -17.33 11.60
N GLY A 327 2.12 -17.82 10.36
CA GLY A 327 1.06 -17.96 9.35
C GLY A 327 1.25 -17.06 8.13
N LEU A 328 0.15 -16.63 7.50
CA LEU A 328 0.18 -15.88 6.25
C LEU A 328 0.40 -14.38 6.48
N ILE A 329 1.33 -13.81 5.72
CA ILE A 329 1.51 -12.37 5.52
C ILE A 329 0.94 -12.05 4.12
N VAL A 330 -0.17 -11.32 4.08
CA VAL A 330 -0.92 -11.01 2.85
C VAL A 330 -0.71 -9.55 2.46
N PHE A 331 -0.14 -9.32 1.29
CA PHE A 331 0.10 -7.99 0.74
C PHE A 331 -0.94 -7.65 -0.34
N SER A 332 -1.60 -6.51 -0.19
CA SER A 332 -2.43 -5.91 -1.25
C SER A 332 -2.17 -4.41 -1.28
N ALA A 333 -1.51 -3.94 -2.34
CA ALA A 333 -0.98 -2.58 -2.37
C ALA A 333 -2.08 -1.51 -2.40
N CYS A 334 -3.23 -1.78 -3.01
CA CYS A 334 -4.36 -0.87 -2.94
C CYS A 334 -5.73 -1.54 -2.74
N SER A 335 -5.94 -2.83 -3.03
CA SER A 335 -7.21 -3.53 -2.78
C SER A 335 -8.42 -2.94 -3.53
N HIS A 336 -8.32 -2.72 -4.85
CA HIS A 336 -9.49 -2.42 -5.71
C HIS A 336 -10.53 -3.55 -5.70
N ALA A 337 -10.08 -4.78 -5.43
CA ALA A 337 -10.92 -5.93 -5.12
C ALA A 337 -11.66 -5.83 -3.79
N GLY A 338 -11.21 -4.95 -2.90
CA GLY A 338 -11.61 -4.90 -1.51
C GLY A 338 -10.86 -5.92 -0.66
N ILE A 339 -10.47 -5.49 0.53
CA ILE A 339 -9.60 -6.27 1.41
C ILE A 339 -10.32 -7.49 2.03
N VAL A 340 -11.65 -7.46 2.16
CA VAL A 340 -12.42 -8.61 2.65
C VAL A 340 -12.46 -9.71 1.60
N ASN A 341 -12.57 -9.36 0.31
CA ASN A 341 -12.38 -10.29 -0.80
C ASN A 341 -10.95 -10.87 -0.85
N VAL A 342 -9.91 -10.04 -0.68
CA VAL A 342 -8.50 -10.46 -0.58
C VAL A 342 -8.32 -11.50 0.53
N CYS A 343 -8.74 -11.18 1.77
CA CYS A 343 -8.62 -12.07 2.92
C CYS A 343 -9.43 -13.36 2.73
N THR A 344 -10.66 -13.25 2.20
CA THR A 344 -11.50 -14.43 1.90
C THR A 344 -10.82 -15.35 0.90
N HIS A 345 -10.23 -14.80 -0.16
CA HIS A 345 -9.55 -15.59 -1.19
C HIS A 345 -8.27 -16.25 -0.64
N ALA A 346 -7.46 -15.53 0.14
CA ALA A 346 -6.27 -16.07 0.77
C ALA A 346 -6.61 -17.23 1.72
N SER A 347 -7.61 -17.07 2.60
CA SER A 347 -8.07 -18.15 3.50
C SER A 347 -8.69 -19.35 2.78
N GLN A 348 -9.22 -19.19 1.57
CA GLN A 348 -9.72 -20.29 0.75
C GLN A 348 -8.60 -21.09 0.08
N ILE A 349 -7.56 -20.42 -0.41
CA ILE A 349 -6.41 -21.07 -1.06
C ILE A 349 -5.55 -21.80 -0.01
N PHE A 350 -5.27 -21.13 1.10
CA PHE A 350 -4.39 -21.61 2.16
C PHE A 350 -5.20 -22.12 3.36
N ALA A 351 -6.20 -22.96 3.08
CA ALA A 351 -7.12 -23.47 4.08
C ALA A 351 -6.37 -24.21 5.21
N GLY A 352 -6.52 -23.71 6.44
CA GLY A 352 -5.84 -24.24 7.63
C GLY A 352 -4.71 -23.33 8.15
N THR A 353 -4.17 -22.42 7.33
CA THR A 353 -3.18 -21.43 7.78
C THR A 353 -3.87 -20.08 8.05
N PRO A 354 -3.77 -19.52 9.27
CA PRO A 354 -4.38 -18.23 9.59
C PRO A 354 -3.65 -17.07 8.90
N ILE A 355 -4.34 -15.95 8.72
CA ILE A 355 -3.72 -14.69 8.29
C ILE A 355 -3.15 -14.00 9.54
N TYR A 356 -1.82 -13.94 9.63
CA TYR A 356 -1.09 -13.29 10.72
C TYR A 356 -0.96 -11.78 10.51
N ALA A 357 -0.80 -11.37 9.25
CA ALA A 357 -0.74 -9.96 8.90
C ALA A 357 -1.37 -9.67 7.54
N VAL A 358 -1.95 -8.47 7.44
CA VAL A 358 -2.38 -7.84 6.19
C VAL A 358 -1.60 -6.54 6.05
N MET A 359 -1.00 -6.30 4.88
CA MET A 359 -0.22 -5.09 4.63
C MET A 359 -0.52 -4.41 3.28
N GLY A 360 -0.72 -3.10 3.32
CA GLY A 360 -0.85 -2.23 2.15
C GLY A 360 -2.06 -1.28 2.17
N GLY A 361 -2.43 -0.76 1.00
CA GLY A 361 -3.60 0.09 0.82
C GLY A 361 -4.89 -0.71 0.68
N LEU A 362 -5.99 -0.16 1.19
CA LEU A 362 -7.30 -0.81 1.26
C LEU A 362 -8.36 -0.15 0.34
N HIS A 363 -7.97 0.85 -0.45
CA HIS A 363 -8.79 1.71 -1.30
C HIS A 363 -10.03 2.34 -0.63
N LEU A 364 -9.93 2.66 0.67
CA LEU A 364 -11.03 3.21 1.47
C LEU A 364 -11.12 4.75 1.45
N GLY A 365 -10.18 5.45 0.79
CA GLY A 365 -10.18 6.91 0.72
C GLY A 365 -11.21 7.53 -0.23
N GLY A 366 -11.62 8.76 0.05
CA GLY A 366 -12.44 9.58 -0.85
C GLY A 366 -13.82 8.98 -1.15
N VAL A 367 -14.10 8.65 -2.42
CA VAL A 367 -15.43 8.13 -2.81
C VAL A 367 -15.75 6.76 -2.18
N MET A 368 -14.74 6.05 -1.70
CA MET A 368 -14.86 4.72 -1.09
C MET A 368 -15.04 4.75 0.43
N GLU A 369 -14.95 5.91 1.09
CA GLU A 369 -15.20 6.04 2.54
C GLU A 369 -16.58 5.50 2.95
N ARG A 370 -17.52 5.48 1.99
CA ARG A 370 -18.88 4.93 2.12
C ARG A 370 -18.96 3.44 2.50
N ILE A 371 -17.88 2.65 2.35
CA ILE A 371 -17.83 1.22 2.71
C ILE A 371 -16.90 0.92 3.91
N ILE A 372 -16.39 1.95 4.61
CA ILE A 372 -15.53 1.75 5.78
C ILE A 372 -16.22 0.87 6.85
N PRO A 373 -17.48 1.11 7.26
CA PRO A 373 -18.12 0.30 8.30
C PRO A 373 -18.23 -1.19 7.92
N GLU A 374 -18.64 -1.48 6.68
CA GLU A 374 -18.75 -2.84 6.17
C GLU A 374 -17.40 -3.53 6.03
N THR A 375 -16.34 -2.79 5.69
CA THR A 375 -14.97 -3.32 5.63
C THR A 375 -14.44 -3.63 7.03
N VAL A 376 -14.65 -2.73 8.00
CA VAL A 376 -14.28 -2.93 9.40
C VAL A 376 -14.96 -4.18 9.97
N GLU A 377 -16.28 -4.34 9.80
CA GLU A 377 -16.97 -5.56 10.28
C GLU A 377 -16.63 -6.81 9.45
N GLY A 378 -16.43 -6.67 8.14
CA GLY A 378 -16.07 -7.77 7.26
C GLY A 378 -14.67 -8.36 7.52
N LEU A 379 -13.75 -7.58 8.12
CA LEU A 379 -12.45 -8.08 8.56
C LEU A 379 -12.49 -8.85 9.89
N ARG A 380 -13.54 -8.66 10.70
CA ARG A 380 -13.65 -9.21 12.06
C ARG A 380 -13.54 -10.75 12.14
N PRO A 381 -14.10 -11.54 11.19
CA PRO A 381 -14.01 -13.00 11.23
C PRO A 381 -12.59 -13.56 11.07
N PHE A 382 -11.68 -12.85 10.40
CA PHE A 382 -10.32 -13.33 10.15
C PHE A 382 -9.41 -13.24 11.38
N LYS A 383 -9.76 -12.39 12.36
CA LYS A 383 -9.00 -12.16 13.62
C LYS A 383 -7.51 -11.84 13.39
N ILE A 384 -7.22 -11.05 12.34
CA ILE A 384 -5.86 -10.71 11.90
C ILE A 384 -5.14 -9.97 13.04
N PRO A 385 -4.02 -10.50 13.57
CA PRO A 385 -3.26 -9.84 14.64
C PRO A 385 -2.60 -8.52 14.22
N ASN A 386 -2.25 -8.36 12.93
CA ASN A 386 -1.53 -7.19 12.42
C ASN A 386 -2.14 -6.66 11.11
N ILE A 387 -2.74 -5.47 11.16
CA ILE A 387 -3.33 -4.75 10.01
C ILE A 387 -2.47 -3.50 9.78
N ILE A 388 -1.52 -3.60 8.85
CA ILE A 388 -0.51 -2.57 8.57
C ILE A 388 -0.93 -1.82 7.30
N THR A 389 -1.51 -0.64 7.47
CA THR A 389 -2.20 0.03 6.35
C THR A 389 -1.68 1.44 6.08
N GLY A 390 -1.60 1.80 4.80
CA GLY A 390 -1.16 3.13 4.35
C GLY A 390 -1.78 3.50 3.01
N HIS A 391 -1.02 4.25 2.21
CA HIS A 391 -1.33 4.60 0.82
C HIS A 391 -2.80 5.02 0.60
N CYS A 392 -3.57 4.27 -0.18
CA CYS A 392 -4.93 4.61 -0.62
C CYS A 392 -6.04 4.32 0.41
N THR A 393 -5.70 3.82 1.61
CA THR A 393 -6.67 3.62 2.70
C THR A 393 -7.23 4.94 3.22
N GLY A 394 -6.36 5.93 3.44
CA GLY A 394 -6.73 7.26 3.91
C GLY A 394 -7.07 7.34 5.40
N TRP A 395 -6.94 8.57 5.92
CA TRP A 395 -7.02 8.91 7.35
C TRP A 395 -8.25 8.35 8.08
N ARG A 396 -9.45 8.51 7.50
CA ARG A 396 -10.71 8.10 8.14
C ARG A 396 -10.81 6.58 8.34
N ALA A 397 -10.31 5.81 7.37
CA ALA A 397 -10.34 4.36 7.42
C ALA A 397 -9.28 3.81 8.39
N LEU A 398 -8.07 4.39 8.38
CA LEU A 398 -7.03 4.07 9.38
C LEU A 398 -7.56 4.25 10.81
N HIS A 399 -8.24 5.38 11.09
CA HIS A 399 -8.82 5.64 12.40
C HIS A 399 -9.97 4.68 12.74
N ALA A 400 -10.90 4.43 11.81
CA ALA A 400 -11.99 3.48 12.03
C ALA A 400 -11.49 2.04 12.28
N LEU A 401 -10.37 1.64 11.66
CA LEU A 401 -9.68 0.39 11.95
C LEU A 401 -9.05 0.42 13.35
N ALA A 402 -8.28 1.46 13.69
CA ALA A 402 -7.64 1.61 14.99
C ALA A 402 -8.67 1.62 16.15
N ASP A 403 -9.81 2.29 15.99
CA ASP A 403 -10.92 2.30 16.95
C ASP A 403 -11.53 0.90 17.15
N ALA A 404 -11.60 0.09 16.09
CA ALA A 404 -12.24 -1.24 16.11
C ALA A 404 -11.31 -2.40 16.50
N TYR A 405 -10.00 -2.25 16.29
CA TYR A 405 -8.98 -3.30 16.43
C TYR A 405 -7.83 -2.94 17.39
N GLY A 406 -7.72 -1.68 17.82
CA GLY A 406 -6.71 -1.23 18.77
C GLY A 406 -5.27 -1.45 18.29
N SER A 407 -4.43 -2.03 19.15
CA SER A 407 -3.00 -2.26 18.88
C SER A 407 -2.69 -3.25 17.75
N ALA A 408 -3.70 -3.93 17.20
CA ALA A 408 -3.54 -4.72 15.97
C ALA A 408 -3.35 -3.85 14.72
N VAL A 409 -3.60 -2.54 14.77
CA VAL A 409 -3.48 -1.63 13.62
C VAL A 409 -2.20 -0.81 13.70
N SER A 410 -1.48 -0.71 12.59
CA SER A 410 -0.32 0.17 12.43
C SER A 410 -0.39 0.94 11.11
N GLU A 411 0.11 2.17 11.09
CA GLU A 411 0.24 2.95 9.86
C GLU A 411 1.52 2.56 9.11
N SER A 412 1.38 2.23 7.83
CA SER A 412 2.49 2.07 6.91
C SER A 412 3.06 3.45 6.56
N ALA A 413 4.37 3.62 6.73
CA ALA A 413 5.06 4.88 6.48
C ALA A 413 6.48 4.61 5.97
N VAL A 414 6.96 5.45 5.05
CA VAL A 414 8.26 5.29 4.38
C VAL A 414 9.40 5.14 5.40
N GLY A 415 10.34 4.25 5.09
CA GLY A 415 11.50 3.96 5.94
C GLY A 415 11.20 3.11 7.17
N THR A 416 9.94 2.73 7.40
CA THR A 416 9.62 1.70 8.40
C THR A 416 10.03 0.32 7.85
N THR A 417 10.78 -0.45 8.66
CA THR A 417 11.05 -1.87 8.37
C THR A 417 10.27 -2.73 9.34
N TYR A 418 9.56 -3.75 8.85
CA TYR A 418 8.88 -4.77 9.66
C TYR A 418 9.62 -6.10 9.51
N THR A 419 9.80 -6.83 10.61
CA THR A 419 10.38 -8.19 10.62
C THR A 419 9.35 -9.19 11.12
N PHE A 420 9.21 -10.31 10.43
CA PHE A 420 8.34 -11.43 10.82
C PHE A 420 9.20 -12.69 10.91
N ASP A 421 9.32 -13.24 12.12
CA ASP A 421 10.07 -14.46 12.45
C ASP A 421 9.56 -15.06 13.78
N GLU A 422 10.07 -16.24 14.16
CA GLU A 422 9.68 -16.95 15.39
C GLU A 422 9.85 -16.13 16.70
N SER A 423 10.73 -15.11 16.73
CA SER A 423 10.96 -14.32 17.94
C SER A 423 9.73 -13.50 18.37
N HIS A 424 8.79 -13.31 17.45
CA HIS A 424 7.53 -12.59 17.67
C HIS A 424 6.54 -13.32 18.57
N HIS A 425 6.73 -14.62 18.80
CA HIS A 425 5.93 -15.37 19.77
C HIS A 425 6.36 -15.11 21.24
N LEU A 426 7.51 -14.50 21.48
CA LEU A 426 8.09 -14.32 22.82
C LEU A 426 7.68 -13.02 23.53
N THR A 427 6.76 -12.24 22.93
CA THR A 427 6.44 -10.86 23.36
C THR A 427 4.95 -10.60 23.63
N LEU A 428 4.13 -11.65 23.76
CA LEU A 428 2.70 -11.61 24.10
C LEU A 428 2.43 -12.06 25.55
#